data_AF-A0A2M7I8J6-F1
#
_entry.id   AF-A0A2M7I8J6-F1
#
_cell.length_a   1.000
_cell.length_b   1.000
_cell.length_c   1.000
_cell.angle_alpha   90.00
_cell.angle_beta   90.00
_cell.angle_gamma   90.00
#
_symmetry.space_group_name_H-M   'P 1'
#
loop_
_entity.id
_entity.type
_entity.pdbx_description
1 polymer ?
#
loop_
_entity_poly.entity_id
_entity_poly.type
_entity_poly.pdbx_seq_one_letter_code
_entity_poly.pdbx_strand_id
1 'polypeptide(L)'
;MREIIHLQREAPCKPAEGATCNGCGVCCALETCPVACLLYWRRRGPCPALLWSPRQSRYLCGLLTLPDQHLALLPRIAGKLARPLVARWISAGSGCDCTVELTGRPTTRK
;
A
#
# COMPACT_ATOMS: atom_id res chain seq x y z
N MET A 1 2.55 17.63 -12.83
CA MET A 1 3.44 16.49 -13.18
C MET A 1 2.54 15.29 -13.42
N ARG A 2 2.73 14.56 -14.54
CA ARG A 2 1.92 13.38 -14.88
C ARG A 2 2.81 12.15 -14.79
N GLU A 3 2.34 11.12 -14.09
CA GLU A 3 3.06 9.86 -13.89
C GLU A 3 2.12 8.70 -14.24
N ILE A 4 2.67 7.65 -14.85
CA ILE A 4 1.91 6.46 -15.23
C ILE A 4 2.18 5.39 -14.17
N ILE A 5 1.12 4.95 -13.50
CA ILE A 5 1.16 3.81 -12.58
C ILE A 5 0.43 2.61 -13.19
N HIS A 6 0.97 1.43 -12.95
CA HIS A 6 0.37 0.18 -13.38
C HIS A 6 -0.27 -0.51 -12.18
N LEU A 7 -1.59 -0.61 -12.19
CA LEU A 7 -2.38 -1.31 -11.19
C LEU A 7 -3.15 -2.45 -11.82
N GLN A 8 -3.46 -3.45 -11.01
CA GLN A 8 -4.36 -4.52 -11.38
C GLN A 8 -5.75 -3.95 -11.59
N ARG A 9 -6.38 -4.47 -12.62
CA ARG A 9 -7.64 -3.97 -13.17
C ARG A 9 -8.82 -4.25 -12.26
N GLU A 10 -8.75 -5.33 -11.50
CA GLU A 10 -9.74 -5.74 -10.52
C GLU A 10 -9.58 -4.99 -9.19
N ALA A 11 -8.54 -4.15 -9.06
CA ALA A 11 -8.32 -3.37 -7.84
C ALA A 11 -9.50 -2.43 -7.59
N PRO A 12 -9.88 -2.22 -6.31
CA PRO A 12 -10.98 -1.33 -5.98
C PRO A 12 -10.63 0.10 -6.38
N CYS A 13 -11.66 0.88 -6.74
CA CYS A 13 -11.50 2.30 -7.01
C CYS A 13 -10.85 3.01 -5.82
N LYS A 14 -10.06 4.04 -6.11
CA LYS A 14 -9.49 4.91 -5.08
C LYS A 14 -10.62 5.47 -4.20
N PRO A 15 -10.54 5.31 -2.87
CA PRO A 15 -11.53 5.88 -1.98
C PRO A 15 -11.36 7.41 -1.92
N ALA A 16 -12.42 8.11 -1.54
CA ALA A 16 -12.37 9.55 -1.33
C ALA A 16 -11.28 9.93 -0.32
N GLU A 17 -10.79 11.16 -0.42
CA GLU A 17 -9.84 11.71 0.56
C GLU A 17 -10.43 11.62 1.98
N GLY A 18 -9.60 11.22 2.94
CA GLY A 18 -10.02 10.99 4.33
C GLY A 18 -10.80 9.70 4.59
N ALA A 19 -11.26 8.98 3.55
CA ALA A 19 -11.93 7.68 3.74
C ALA A 19 -10.92 6.57 4.05
N THR A 20 -11.40 5.48 4.67
CA THR A 20 -10.55 4.35 5.07
C THR A 20 -9.89 3.69 3.86
N CYS A 21 -8.61 3.33 4.00
CA CYS A 21 -7.88 2.60 2.96
C CYS A 21 -8.57 1.27 2.61
N ASN A 22 -8.96 1.11 1.34
CA ASN A 22 -9.60 -0.11 0.83
C ASN A 22 -8.62 -1.06 0.11
N GLY A 23 -7.34 -0.67 -0.02
CA GLY A 23 -6.35 -1.44 -0.78
C GLY A 23 -6.38 -1.20 -2.29
N CYS A 24 -6.73 0.00 -2.76
CA CYS A 24 -6.65 0.36 -4.19
C CYS A 24 -5.22 0.33 -4.77
N GLY A 25 -4.18 0.50 -3.93
CA GLY A 25 -2.77 0.46 -4.35
C GLY A 25 -2.24 1.74 -4.99
N VAL A 26 -3.08 2.75 -5.25
CA VAL A 26 -2.69 4.02 -5.92
C VAL A 26 -1.58 4.76 -5.16
N CYS A 27 -1.78 4.99 -3.85
CA CYS A 27 -0.81 5.68 -3.00
C CYS A 27 0.52 4.93 -2.95
N CYS A 28 0.45 3.62 -2.69
CA CYS A 28 1.61 2.74 -2.58
C CYS A 28 2.37 2.57 -3.90
N ALA A 29 1.73 2.78 -5.06
CA ALA A 29 2.38 2.69 -6.36
C ALA A 29 3.18 3.97 -6.69
N LEU A 30 2.74 5.11 -6.17
CA LEU A 30 3.38 6.42 -6.38
C LEU A 30 4.52 6.65 -5.40
N GLU A 31 4.27 6.38 -4.12
CA GLU A 31 5.23 6.64 -3.05
C GLU A 31 5.17 5.60 -1.94
N THR A 32 6.26 5.54 -1.20
CA THR A 32 6.40 4.67 -0.04
C THR A 32 5.95 5.40 1.21
N CYS A 33 5.27 4.68 2.10
CA CYS A 33 4.94 5.21 3.41
C CYS A 33 6.22 5.45 4.25
N PRO A 34 6.14 6.21 5.36
CA PRO A 34 7.30 6.49 6.22
C PRO A 34 8.03 5.23 6.70
N VAL A 35 7.29 4.15 6.99
CA VAL A 35 7.88 2.86 7.40
C VAL A 35 8.63 2.20 6.24
N ALA A 36 8.06 2.19 5.04
CA ALA A 36 8.72 1.65 3.85
C ALA A 36 9.94 2.51 3.45
N CYS A 37 9.90 3.82 3.66
CA CYS A 37 11.08 4.68 3.53
C CYS A 37 12.20 4.25 4.49
N LEU A 38 11.87 3.96 5.75
CA LEU A 38 12.86 3.54 6.74
C LEU A 38 13.46 2.16 6.43
N LEU A 39 12.66 1.23 5.90
CA LEU A 39 13.09 -0.14 5.60
C LEU A 39 13.79 -0.29 4.25
N TYR A 40 13.34 0.41 3.22
CA TYR A 40 13.84 0.26 1.85
C TYR A 40 14.65 1.46 1.36
N TRP A 41 14.77 2.51 2.18
CA TRP A 41 15.50 3.75 1.85
C TRP A 41 15.08 4.38 0.53
N ARG A 42 13.81 4.20 0.18
CA ARG A 42 13.20 4.68 -1.06
C ARG A 42 11.97 5.49 -0.71
N ARG A 43 11.83 6.70 -1.26
CA ARG A 43 10.65 7.58 -1.08
C ARG A 43 9.63 7.55 -2.23
N ARG A 44 10.09 7.29 -3.46
CA ARG A 44 9.26 7.36 -4.68
C ARG A 44 9.23 6.03 -5.41
N GLY A 45 8.16 5.83 -6.16
CA GLY A 45 7.86 4.63 -6.92
C GLY A 45 7.11 3.59 -6.10
N PRO A 46 6.84 2.42 -6.71
CA PRO A 46 6.01 1.41 -6.08
C PRO A 46 6.70 0.84 -4.85
N CYS A 47 5.94 0.74 -3.76
CA CYS A 47 6.39 0.19 -2.51
C CYS A 47 6.79 -1.29 -2.70
N PRO A 48 8.01 -1.70 -2.29
CA PRO A 48 8.45 -3.10 -2.40
C PRO A 48 7.58 -4.09 -1.62
N ALA A 49 6.85 -3.59 -0.61
CA ALA A 49 5.90 -4.38 0.16
C ALA A 49 4.47 -4.35 -0.43
N LEU A 50 4.23 -3.79 -1.60
CA LEU A 50 2.90 -3.78 -2.22
C LEU A 50 2.58 -5.16 -2.80
N LEU A 51 1.62 -5.87 -2.20
CA LEU A 51 1.24 -7.22 -2.62
C LEU A 51 -0.16 -7.25 -3.22
N TRP A 52 -0.32 -7.82 -4.41
CA TRP A 52 -1.63 -8.09 -4.98
C TRP A 52 -2.27 -9.33 -4.34
N SER A 53 -3.50 -9.21 -3.84
CA SER A 53 -4.28 -10.35 -3.35
C SER A 53 -5.37 -10.72 -4.36
N PRO A 54 -5.18 -11.77 -5.18
CA PRO A 54 -6.18 -12.19 -6.16
C PRO A 54 -7.48 -12.67 -5.48
N ARG A 55 -7.39 -13.21 -4.26
CA ARG A 55 -8.54 -13.72 -3.51
C ARG A 55 -9.48 -12.60 -3.00
N GLN A 56 -8.94 -11.42 -2.75
CA GLN A 56 -9.70 -10.27 -2.23
C GLN A 56 -9.81 -9.15 -3.26
N SER A 57 -9.27 -9.36 -4.47
CA SER A 57 -9.16 -8.37 -5.55
C SER A 57 -8.66 -7.01 -5.07
N ARG A 58 -7.69 -6.99 -4.14
CA ARG A 58 -7.14 -5.75 -3.57
C ARG A 58 -5.67 -5.89 -3.26
N TYR A 59 -5.02 -4.75 -3.13
CA TYR A 59 -3.64 -4.68 -2.65
C TYR A 59 -3.59 -4.76 -1.12
N LEU A 60 -2.62 -5.53 -0.64
CA LEU A 60 -2.29 -5.69 0.76
C LEU A 60 -0.89 -5.13 1.03
N CYS A 61 -0.68 -4.61 2.24
CA CYS A 61 0.64 -4.24 2.68
C CYS A 61 1.38 -5.49 3.16
N GLY A 62 2.50 -5.82 2.51
CA GLY A 62 3.40 -6.92 2.86
C GLY A 62 3.99 -6.75 4.26
N LEU A 63 4.23 -5.52 4.72
CA LEU A 63 4.64 -5.26 6.10
C LEU A 63 3.59 -5.71 7.13
N LEU A 64 2.31 -5.62 6.77
CA LEU A 64 1.21 -6.10 7.61
C LEU A 64 0.90 -7.57 7.38
N THR A 65 1.04 -8.09 6.16
CA THR A 65 0.60 -9.46 5.82
C THR A 65 1.69 -10.49 6.08
N LEU A 66 2.93 -10.14 5.77
CA LEU A 66 4.13 -10.98 5.79
C LEU A 66 5.28 -10.25 6.50
N PRO A 67 5.12 -9.88 7.79
CA PRO A 67 6.14 -9.14 8.52
C PRO A 67 7.48 -9.89 8.54
N ASP A 68 7.46 -11.22 8.65
CA ASP A 68 8.68 -12.05 8.70
C ASP A 68 9.54 -11.94 7.43
N GLN A 69 8.94 -11.69 6.26
CA GLN A 69 9.67 -11.58 4.99
C GLN A 69 10.31 -10.21 4.79
N HIS A 70 9.72 -9.16 5.36
CA HIS A 70 10.15 -7.78 5.15
C HIS A 70 10.90 -7.19 6.35
N LEU A 71 10.72 -7.75 7.54
CA LEU A 71 11.41 -7.40 8.78
C LEU A 71 12.33 -8.54 9.20
N ALA A 72 13.04 -9.16 8.25
CA ALA A 72 13.88 -10.34 8.48
C ALA A 72 14.98 -10.12 9.54
N LEU A 73 15.38 -8.87 9.80
CA LEU A 73 16.31 -8.51 10.88
C LEU A 73 15.67 -8.41 12.28
N LEU A 74 14.34 -8.31 12.38
CA LEU A 74 13.67 -8.22 13.68
C LEU A 74 13.37 -9.63 14.21
N PRO A 75 13.58 -9.88 15.52
CA PRO A 75 13.17 -11.13 16.13
C PRO A 75 11.66 -11.34 15.93
N ARG A 76 11.23 -12.57 15.63
CA ARG A 76 9.82 -12.93 15.29
C ARG A 76 8.78 -12.38 16.29
N ILE A 77 9.19 -12.23 17.55
CA ILE A 77 8.37 -11.67 18.62
C ILE A 77 8.13 -10.16 18.39
N ALA A 78 9.16 -9.43 17.97
CA ALA A 78 9.06 -8.01 17.62
C ALA A 78 8.24 -7.79 16.34
N GLY A 79 8.26 -8.71 15.36
CA GLY A 79 7.40 -8.65 14.17
C GLY A 79 5.90 -8.65 14.50
N LYS A 80 5.48 -9.43 15.52
CA LYS A 80 4.08 -9.46 15.98
C LYS A 80 3.66 -8.17 16.70
N LEU A 81 4.52 -7.59 17.52
CA LEU A 81 4.24 -6.30 18.18
C LEU A 81 4.38 -5.09 17.23
N ALA A 82 5.21 -5.21 16.19
CA ALA A 82 5.38 -4.16 15.19
C ALA A 82 4.12 -3.97 14.35
N ARG A 83 3.30 -5.01 14.14
CA ARG A 83 2.08 -4.96 13.30
C ARG A 83 1.12 -3.79 13.65
N PRO A 84 0.64 -3.63 14.90
CA PRO A 84 -0.22 -2.51 15.26
C PRO A 84 0.49 -1.16 15.20
N LEU A 85 1.79 -1.11 15.53
CA LEU A 85 2.59 0.12 15.43
C LEU A 85 2.76 0.56 13.97
N VAL A 86 3.07 -0.38 13.09
CA VAL A 86 3.18 -0.19 11.63
C VAL A 86 1.84 0.22 11.05
N ALA A 87 0.73 -0.41 11.44
CA ALA A 87 -0.60 0.02 11.02
C ALA A 87 -0.91 1.46 11.45
N ARG A 88 -0.54 1.84 12.68
CA ARG A 88 -0.70 3.19 13.21
C ARG A 88 0.22 4.21 12.53
N TRP A 89 1.45 3.83 12.21
CA TRP A 89 2.45 4.69 11.57
C TRP A 89 2.22 4.90 10.08
N ILE A 90 1.59 3.93 9.41
CA ILE A 90 1.24 4.02 7.98
C ILE A 90 -0.18 4.59 7.78
N SER A 91 -0.88 4.96 8.88
CA SER A 91 -2.31 5.30 8.87
C SER A 91 -3.14 4.28 8.07
N ALA A 92 -2.70 3.02 8.06
CA ALA A 92 -3.24 1.98 7.20
C ALA A 92 -4.68 1.67 7.65
N GLY A 93 -5.65 2.24 6.92
CA GLY A 93 -7.07 2.14 7.25
C GLY A 93 -7.62 3.32 8.05
N SER A 94 -6.81 4.34 8.40
CA SER A 94 -7.25 5.53 9.14
C SER A 94 -7.65 6.70 8.23
N GLY A 95 -7.08 6.81 7.04
CA GLY A 95 -7.45 7.83 6.07
C GLY A 95 -6.64 7.73 4.77
N CYS A 96 -7.25 8.15 3.66
CA CYS A 96 -6.60 8.26 2.36
C CYS A 96 -6.08 9.68 2.19
N ASP A 97 -4.78 9.89 2.36
CA ASP A 97 -4.15 11.23 2.26
C ASP A 97 -3.69 11.57 0.83
N CYS A 98 -3.93 10.69 -0.13
CA CYS A 98 -3.54 10.95 -1.52
C CYS A 98 -4.58 11.82 -2.23
N THR A 99 -4.16 13.00 -2.68
CA THR A 99 -4.96 13.95 -3.47
C THR A 99 -4.90 13.71 -4.98
N VAL A 100 -4.31 12.59 -5.40
CA VAL A 100 -4.10 12.28 -6.82
C VAL A 100 -5.40 11.89 -7.50
N GLU A 101 -5.71 12.61 -8.56
CA GLU A 101 -6.84 12.34 -9.44
C GLU A 101 -6.41 11.38 -10.57
N LEU A 102 -7.16 10.29 -10.76
CA LEU A 102 -6.86 9.29 -11.79
C LEU A 102 -7.55 9.66 -13.10
N THR A 103 -6.78 10.04 -14.12
CA THR A 103 -7.32 10.37 -15.46
C THR A 103 -7.61 9.13 -16.34
N GLY A 104 -7.45 7.91 -15.81
CA GLY A 104 -7.72 6.66 -16.53
C GLY A 104 -8.90 5.89 -15.93
N ARG A 105 -9.93 5.58 -16.73
CA ARG A 105 -11.00 4.65 -16.33
C ARG A 105 -10.43 3.22 -16.30
N PRO A 106 -10.62 2.42 -15.24
CA PRO A 106 -10.26 1.00 -15.27
C PRO A 106 -11.01 0.33 -16.43
N THR A 107 -10.26 -0.23 -17.39
CA THR A 107 -10.77 -0.64 -18.70
C THR A 107 -11.55 -1.96 -18.65
N THR A 108 -12.77 -2.04 -18.12
CA THR A 108 -13.79 -3.08 -18.46
C THR A 108 -14.00 -3.14 -19.99
N ARG A 109 -13.42 -4.01 -20.84
CA ARG A 109 -12.81 -5.32 -20.65
C ARG A 109 -13.81 -6.47 -20.56
N LYS A 110 -14.96 -6.37 -21.26
CA LYS A 110 -15.95 -7.44 -21.37
C LYS A 110 -15.31 -8.76 -21.80
#